data_AF-A0A9P6ZA34-F1
#
_entry.id   AF-A0A9P6ZA34-F1
#
_cell.length_a   1.000
_cell.length_b   1.000
_cell.length_c   1.000
_cell.angle_alpha   90.00
_cell.angle_beta   90.00
_cell.angle_gamma   90.00
#
_symmetry.space_group_name_H-M   'P 1'
#
loop_
_entity.id
_entity.type
_entity.pdbx_description
1 polymer ?
#
loop_
_entity_poly.entity_id
_entity_poly.type
_entity_poly.pdbx_seq_one_letter_code
_entity_poly.pdbx_strand_id
1 'polypeptide(L)'
;MKTHFEVSHHEHLPKQQREHDQSSSSTLLGGSVGVNQSISGLSTTKEKRQSDEAICFDGVNLDQPLGEHLAINSLDVSAAFHNMKMSLKANKWKLSLEGNLLLILSSASVLLLDGNKYPEEVKPHFDYDQWRMIDEYIQQAYGIKGEPIPLVTTTQFSSILDRFINKQIGRDEAETSFKSLALPTMEKKIAKAIGNLVSNLPLVAIEENVNEMELCSRYIDLFLAGLFDDPDNSIYFRWLDETTLEAKTKEASSSRPDLSITKSLGVNWATTLVYGEAKSAMYSNDHFIICKNLIKVARFSKDALDSQLFEGILAIQIIGRTVVFYLLTLPAQSIYTMIPLATIKIPDSINNLPGLVYKVSDVLKVLDIFERVCVRAAHPETIKHRCAPTLPMANIQQLFSQSKNRKRSCHIQLYHN
;
A
#
# COMPACT_ATOMS: atom_id res chain seq x y z
N MET A 1 54.86 24.09 -13.92
CA MET A 1 54.12 23.65 -15.12
C MET A 1 52.66 23.94 -14.91
N LYS A 2 52.15 24.97 -15.59
CA LYS A 2 50.73 25.33 -15.67
C LYS A 2 50.19 24.68 -16.94
N THR A 3 49.03 24.06 -16.88
CA THR A 3 48.23 23.73 -18.08
C THR A 3 46.83 24.29 -17.89
N HIS A 4 46.52 25.22 -18.79
CA HIS A 4 45.23 25.83 -19.06
C HIS A 4 44.29 24.88 -19.81
N PHE A 5 43.02 25.31 -19.86
CA PHE A 5 41.94 25.11 -20.86
C PHE A 5 40.67 24.56 -20.19
N GLU A 6 39.45 25.03 -20.43
CA GLU A 6 38.87 26.30 -20.89
C GLU A 6 37.37 26.13 -20.57
N VAL A 7 36.69 27.17 -20.08
CA VAL A 7 35.27 27.14 -19.73
C VAL A 7 34.46 27.75 -20.89
N SER A 8 33.55 26.98 -21.48
CA SER A 8 32.56 27.47 -22.44
C SER A 8 31.21 27.72 -21.73
N HIS A 9 30.89 29.00 -21.55
CA HIS A 9 29.57 29.48 -21.15
C HIS A 9 28.66 29.56 -22.38
N HIS A 10 27.49 28.92 -22.33
CA HIS A 10 26.35 29.29 -23.17
C HIS A 10 25.18 29.71 -22.29
N GLU A 11 24.96 31.03 -22.25
CA GLU A 11 23.76 31.66 -21.72
C GLU A 11 22.59 31.44 -22.69
N HIS A 12 21.42 31.08 -22.16
CA HIS A 12 20.13 31.21 -22.82
C HIS A 12 19.17 31.92 -21.87
N LEU A 13 18.88 33.18 -22.18
CA LEU A 13 17.81 34.00 -21.58
C LEU A 13 16.75 34.32 -22.65
N PRO A 14 15.50 34.60 -22.24
CA PRO A 14 14.29 34.36 -23.01
C PRO A 14 13.89 35.53 -23.93
N LYS A 15 13.12 35.22 -24.98
CA LYS A 15 12.42 36.22 -25.79
C LYS A 15 10.98 36.40 -25.31
N GLN A 16 10.70 37.57 -24.74
CA GLN A 16 9.38 38.21 -24.71
C GLN A 16 9.38 39.38 -25.71
N GLN A 17 8.25 39.59 -26.38
CA GLN A 17 7.70 40.80 -27.04
C GLN A 17 6.79 40.31 -28.20
N ARG A 18 5.55 40.77 -28.43
CA ARG A 18 4.84 42.00 -28.08
C ARG A 18 3.33 41.77 -28.22
N GLU A 19 2.58 42.53 -27.43
CA GLU A 19 1.16 42.84 -27.59
C GLU A 19 0.88 43.62 -28.88
N HIS A 20 -0.33 43.46 -29.43
CA HIS A 20 -1.04 44.56 -30.08
C HIS A 20 -2.54 44.42 -29.83
N ASP A 21 -3.08 45.43 -29.15
CA ASP A 21 -4.50 45.74 -28.98
C ASP A 21 -5.23 45.95 -30.31
N GLN A 22 -6.53 45.60 -30.34
CA GLN A 22 -7.57 46.53 -30.77
C GLN A 22 -8.98 46.09 -30.31
N SER A 23 -9.67 47.08 -29.73
CA SER A 23 -11.07 47.16 -29.30
C SER A 23 -12.07 46.77 -30.41
N SER A 24 -13.35 46.44 -30.19
CA SER A 24 -14.38 47.25 -29.52
C SER A 24 -15.72 46.49 -29.47
N SER A 25 -16.44 46.62 -28.35
CA SER A 25 -17.89 46.77 -28.15
C SER A 25 -18.93 46.18 -29.13
N SER A 26 -19.90 45.42 -28.61
CA SER A 26 -21.32 45.83 -28.55
C SER A 26 -22.23 44.72 -27.98
N THR A 27 -23.46 45.12 -27.68
CA THR A 27 -24.32 44.69 -26.59
C THR A 27 -25.57 43.92 -27.11
N LEU A 28 -26.25 43.23 -26.18
CA LEU A 28 -27.71 42.94 -26.13
C LEU A 28 -28.30 41.68 -26.82
N LEU A 29 -28.86 40.83 -25.95
CA LEU A 29 -30.22 40.24 -25.93
C LEU A 29 -30.80 39.51 -27.15
N GLY A 30 -31.16 38.25 -26.89
CA GLY A 30 -32.53 37.74 -27.11
C GLY A 30 -32.76 36.82 -28.33
N GLY A 31 -33.44 35.70 -28.10
CA GLY A 31 -34.19 35.01 -29.16
C GLY A 31 -34.01 33.50 -29.26
N SER A 32 -34.96 32.77 -28.69
CA SER A 32 -35.32 31.36 -28.92
C SER A 32 -35.41 30.97 -30.40
N VAL A 33 -34.99 29.74 -30.78
CA VAL A 33 -35.74 28.78 -31.62
C VAL A 33 -35.15 27.36 -31.39
N GLY A 34 -36.02 26.38 -31.17
CA GLY A 34 -35.68 24.98 -30.86
C GLY A 34 -35.43 24.06 -32.07
N VAL A 35 -35.86 22.79 -31.90
CA VAL A 35 -35.79 21.64 -32.84
C VAL A 35 -34.46 20.85 -32.66
N ASN A 36 -34.37 19.56 -32.29
CA ASN A 36 -35.27 18.42 -32.36
C ASN A 36 -34.93 17.37 -31.27
N GLN A 37 -35.95 16.89 -30.56
CA GLN A 37 -35.93 15.59 -29.87
C GLN A 37 -36.38 14.52 -30.85
N SER A 38 -35.56 13.50 -31.07
CA SER A 38 -35.99 12.21 -31.61
C SER A 38 -35.76 11.14 -30.54
N ILE A 39 -36.85 10.81 -29.86
CA ILE A 39 -36.99 9.58 -29.08
C ILE A 39 -37.21 8.46 -30.09
N SER A 40 -36.33 7.45 -30.10
CA SER A 40 -36.64 6.18 -30.72
C SER A 40 -35.93 5.03 -30.01
N GLY A 41 -36.73 4.10 -29.50
CA GLY A 41 -36.35 2.68 -29.46
C GLY A 41 -35.76 2.18 -28.16
N LEU A 42 -36.62 1.97 -27.16
CA LEU A 42 -36.40 1.01 -26.09
C LEU A 42 -36.23 -0.39 -26.73
N SER A 43 -34.98 -0.82 -26.90
CA SER A 43 -34.62 -2.19 -27.21
C SER A 43 -34.08 -2.83 -25.94
N THR A 44 -34.95 -3.61 -25.29
CA THR A 44 -34.61 -4.59 -24.26
C THR A 44 -33.63 -5.60 -24.82
N THR A 45 -32.34 -5.29 -24.76
CA THR A 45 -31.28 -6.28 -24.92
C THR A 45 -30.80 -6.66 -23.52
N LYS A 46 -31.23 -7.85 -23.10
CA LYS A 46 -30.60 -8.59 -22.01
C LYS A 46 -29.08 -8.55 -22.24
N GLU A 47 -28.35 -7.86 -21.37
CA GLU A 47 -26.90 -7.95 -21.29
C GLU A 47 -26.53 -9.43 -21.10
N LYS A 48 -26.09 -10.04 -22.20
CA LYS A 48 -25.48 -11.36 -22.23
C LYS A 48 -24.18 -11.26 -21.43
N ARG A 49 -23.99 -12.21 -20.52
CA ARG A 49 -22.85 -12.31 -19.58
C ARG A 49 -21.49 -12.08 -20.27
N GLN A 50 -20.68 -11.15 -19.75
CA GLN A 50 -19.22 -11.08 -19.96
C GLN A 50 -18.47 -12.17 -19.15
N SER A 51 -19.02 -13.39 -19.04
CA SER A 51 -18.44 -14.45 -18.18
C SER A 51 -17.48 -15.40 -18.90
N ASP A 52 -17.28 -15.24 -20.21
CA ASP A 52 -16.72 -16.31 -21.05
C ASP A 52 -15.37 -15.91 -21.68
N GLU A 53 -14.55 -15.13 -20.97
CA GLU A 53 -13.15 -14.95 -21.34
C GLU A 53 -12.33 -16.14 -20.83
N ALA A 54 -11.66 -16.84 -21.74
CA ALA A 54 -10.76 -17.94 -21.39
C ALA A 54 -9.59 -17.43 -20.54
N ILE A 55 -9.17 -18.24 -19.58
CA ILE A 55 -7.96 -17.95 -18.80
C ILE A 55 -6.72 -18.17 -19.66
N CYS A 56 -5.70 -17.33 -19.51
CA CYS A 56 -4.39 -17.53 -20.14
C CYS A 56 -3.29 -17.51 -19.07
N PHE A 57 -2.32 -18.40 -19.22
CA PHE A 57 -1.23 -18.59 -18.27
C PHE A 57 0.10 -18.03 -18.77
N ASP A 58 0.08 -17.10 -19.72
CA ASP A 58 1.29 -16.52 -20.29
C ASP A 58 2.20 -15.98 -19.18
N GLY A 59 3.47 -16.39 -19.18
CA GLY A 59 4.46 -15.94 -18.20
C GLY A 59 4.27 -16.47 -16.77
N VAL A 60 3.20 -17.21 -16.46
CA VAL A 60 3.02 -17.85 -15.16
C VAL A 60 3.94 -19.09 -15.11
N ASN A 61 4.95 -19.05 -14.25
CA ASN A 61 5.78 -20.23 -14.01
C ASN A 61 5.00 -21.27 -13.20
N LEU A 62 4.71 -22.42 -13.80
CA LEU A 62 3.96 -23.52 -13.18
C LEU A 62 4.84 -24.76 -12.98
N ASP A 63 6.15 -24.61 -13.05
CA ASP A 63 7.11 -25.68 -12.81
C ASP A 63 7.24 -25.93 -11.30
N GLN A 64 7.61 -27.16 -10.94
CA GLN A 64 7.92 -27.49 -9.54
C GLN A 64 9.15 -26.70 -9.08
N PRO A 65 9.13 -26.12 -7.87
CA PRO A 65 10.32 -25.50 -7.30
C PRO A 65 11.40 -26.57 -7.10
N LEU A 66 12.58 -26.38 -7.70
CA LEU A 66 13.69 -27.35 -7.71
C LEU A 66 14.76 -27.12 -6.63
N GLY A 67 14.48 -26.32 -5.59
CA GLY A 67 15.49 -26.04 -4.56
C GLY A 67 14.96 -26.01 -3.14
N GLU A 68 15.28 -24.98 -2.35
CA GLU A 68 15.02 -25.01 -0.90
C GLU A 68 13.51 -24.96 -0.60
N HIS A 69 13.00 -26.03 0.00
CA HIS A 69 11.60 -26.12 0.43
C HIS A 69 11.39 -25.51 1.81
N LEU A 70 10.25 -24.85 2.01
CA LEU A 70 9.74 -24.49 3.31
C LEU A 70 9.00 -25.68 3.90
N ALA A 71 9.66 -26.42 4.79
CA ALA A 71 9.05 -27.51 5.54
C ALA A 71 8.83 -27.08 6.99
N ILE A 72 7.60 -27.20 7.48
CA ILE A 72 7.22 -26.90 8.87
C ILE A 72 6.63 -28.16 9.48
N ASN A 73 7.31 -28.72 10.48
CA ASN A 73 6.99 -30.04 11.02
C ASN A 73 6.93 -31.11 9.91
N SER A 74 5.78 -31.75 9.71
CA SER A 74 5.55 -32.74 8.65
C SER A 74 4.95 -32.14 7.37
N LEU A 75 4.66 -30.84 7.33
CA LEU A 75 4.05 -30.17 6.19
C LEU A 75 5.13 -29.58 5.28
N ASP A 76 5.14 -30.01 4.02
CA ASP A 76 5.86 -29.32 2.95
C ASP A 76 4.99 -28.18 2.41
N VAL A 77 5.24 -26.98 2.93
CA VAL A 77 4.51 -25.76 2.54
C VAL A 77 4.79 -25.42 1.08
N SER A 78 6.00 -25.69 0.59
CA SER A 78 6.35 -25.47 -0.81
C SER A 78 5.52 -26.34 -1.74
N ALA A 79 5.37 -27.62 -1.44
CA ALA A 79 4.55 -28.53 -2.22
C ALA A 79 3.06 -28.15 -2.16
N ALA A 80 2.53 -27.84 -0.97
CA ALA A 80 1.14 -27.44 -0.80
C ALA A 80 0.81 -26.12 -1.53
N PHE A 81 1.69 -25.12 -1.42
CA PHE A 81 1.55 -23.84 -2.12
C PHE A 81 1.66 -24.00 -3.63
N HIS A 82 2.56 -24.87 -4.11
CA HIS A 82 2.64 -25.20 -5.52
C HIS A 82 1.36 -25.89 -6.02
N ASN A 83 0.79 -26.81 -5.24
CA ASN A 83 -0.49 -27.44 -5.56
C ASN A 83 -1.64 -26.40 -5.63
N MET A 84 -1.65 -25.42 -4.73
CA MET A 84 -2.58 -24.29 -4.79
C MET A 84 -2.42 -23.52 -6.10
N LYS A 85 -1.19 -23.14 -6.46
CA LYS A 85 -0.89 -22.48 -7.73
C LYS A 85 -1.33 -23.31 -8.94
N MET A 86 -1.12 -24.63 -8.90
CA MET A 86 -1.49 -25.55 -9.97
C MET A 86 -3.01 -25.71 -10.14
N SER A 87 -3.80 -25.49 -9.09
CA SER A 87 -5.26 -25.51 -9.17
C SER A 87 -5.83 -24.48 -10.15
N LEU A 88 -5.07 -23.41 -10.48
CA LEU A 88 -5.42 -22.47 -11.55
C LEU A 88 -5.73 -23.18 -12.87
N LYS A 89 -5.01 -24.27 -13.21
CA LYS A 89 -5.20 -25.05 -14.44
C LYS A 89 -6.56 -25.76 -14.51
N ALA A 90 -7.24 -25.96 -13.38
CA ALA A 90 -8.57 -26.56 -13.35
C ALA A 90 -9.65 -25.60 -13.87
N ASN A 91 -9.34 -24.29 -13.95
CA ASN A 91 -10.28 -23.27 -14.39
C ASN A 91 -10.16 -23.06 -15.90
N LYS A 92 -11.29 -23.11 -16.60
CA LYS A 92 -11.36 -22.80 -18.04
C LYS A 92 -11.53 -21.30 -18.32
N TRP A 93 -12.13 -20.59 -17.38
CA TRP A 93 -12.53 -19.20 -17.51
C TRP A 93 -11.80 -18.35 -16.50
N LYS A 94 -11.65 -17.06 -16.81
CA LYS A 94 -11.08 -16.10 -15.88
C LYS A 94 -11.85 -16.06 -14.57
N LEU A 95 -11.11 -16.00 -13.47
CA LEU A 95 -11.65 -16.00 -12.10
C LEU A 95 -12.17 -14.62 -11.70
N SER A 96 -13.15 -14.55 -10.80
CA SER A 96 -13.46 -13.27 -10.15
C SER A 96 -12.35 -12.93 -9.16
N LEU A 97 -11.75 -11.75 -9.31
CA LEU A 97 -10.64 -11.31 -8.47
C LEU A 97 -11.01 -11.28 -6.98
N GLU A 98 -12.23 -10.84 -6.64
CA GLU A 98 -12.64 -10.60 -5.25
C GLU A 98 -12.67 -11.89 -4.40
N GLY A 99 -13.02 -13.01 -5.03
CA GLY A 99 -13.15 -14.31 -4.36
C GLY A 99 -11.97 -15.27 -4.59
N ASN A 100 -10.97 -14.88 -5.38
CA ASN A 100 -9.83 -15.74 -5.74
C ASN A 100 -8.48 -14.99 -5.58
N LEU A 101 -8.41 -14.05 -4.66
CA LEU A 101 -7.26 -13.15 -4.52
C LEU A 101 -5.99 -13.92 -4.14
N LEU A 102 -6.05 -14.84 -3.17
CA LEU A 102 -4.88 -15.61 -2.76
C LEU A 102 -4.43 -16.55 -3.88
N LEU A 103 -5.37 -17.14 -4.61
CA LEU A 103 -5.04 -17.96 -5.77
C LEU A 103 -4.36 -17.14 -6.87
N ILE A 104 -4.83 -15.92 -7.13
CA ILE A 104 -4.19 -15.00 -8.10
C ILE A 104 -2.80 -14.55 -7.60
N LEU A 105 -2.64 -14.22 -6.32
CA LEU A 105 -1.32 -13.88 -5.74
C LEU A 105 -0.35 -15.07 -5.80
N SER A 106 -0.84 -16.30 -5.67
CA SER A 106 0.00 -17.50 -5.82
C SER A 106 0.59 -17.65 -7.21
N SER A 107 -0.09 -17.15 -8.26
CA SER A 107 0.46 -17.10 -9.61
C SER A 107 1.74 -16.25 -9.69
N ALA A 108 1.83 -15.23 -8.83
CA ALA A 108 2.97 -14.33 -8.66
C ALA A 108 3.90 -14.77 -7.50
N SER A 109 3.76 -16.01 -7.03
CA SER A 109 4.56 -16.60 -5.95
C SER A 109 4.37 -15.94 -4.57
N VAL A 110 3.29 -15.20 -4.37
CA VAL A 110 2.98 -14.53 -3.10
C VAL A 110 1.88 -15.30 -2.35
N LEU A 111 2.18 -15.67 -1.11
CA LEU A 111 1.25 -16.23 -0.14
C LEU A 111 0.86 -15.15 0.86
N LEU A 112 -0.36 -14.62 0.74
CA LEU A 112 -0.93 -13.68 1.71
C LEU A 112 -1.45 -14.49 2.91
N LEU A 113 -0.76 -14.37 4.05
CA LEU A 113 -1.05 -15.10 5.28
C LEU A 113 -1.71 -14.16 6.29
N ASP A 114 -2.91 -14.50 6.73
CA ASP A 114 -3.58 -13.87 7.85
C ASP A 114 -4.11 -14.98 8.75
N GLY A 115 -3.41 -15.29 9.85
CA GLY A 115 -3.78 -16.38 10.75
C GLY A 115 -5.19 -16.26 11.36
N ASN A 116 -5.79 -15.06 11.33
CA ASN A 116 -7.15 -14.83 11.84
C ASN A 116 -8.23 -15.03 10.77
N LYS A 117 -7.83 -15.20 9.50
CA LYS A 117 -8.74 -15.41 8.38
C LYS A 117 -8.40 -16.72 7.68
N TYR A 118 -9.42 -17.54 7.46
CA TYR A 118 -9.25 -18.81 6.75
C TYR A 118 -10.17 -18.86 5.51
N PRO A 119 -9.69 -18.32 4.37
CA PRO A 119 -10.46 -18.24 3.13
C PRO A 119 -10.87 -19.60 2.56
N GLU A 120 -12.06 -19.67 1.95
CA GLU A 120 -12.55 -20.88 1.25
C GLU A 120 -11.58 -21.37 0.16
N GLU A 121 -10.90 -20.45 -0.54
CA GLU A 121 -9.95 -20.79 -1.62
C GLU A 121 -8.69 -21.52 -1.12
N VAL A 122 -8.36 -21.40 0.16
CA VAL A 122 -7.17 -22.03 0.78
C VAL A 122 -7.45 -23.44 1.27
N LYS A 123 -8.71 -23.73 1.66
CA LYS A 123 -9.10 -24.99 2.31
C LYS A 123 -8.71 -26.28 1.57
N PRO A 124 -8.76 -26.34 0.22
CA PRO A 124 -8.36 -27.55 -0.50
C PRO A 124 -6.86 -27.87 -0.39
N HIS A 125 -6.05 -26.91 0.06
CA HIS A 125 -4.59 -26.98 0.03
C HIS A 125 -3.96 -26.95 1.42
N PHE A 126 -4.60 -26.27 2.36
CA PHE A 126 -4.16 -26.17 3.74
C PHE A 126 -5.37 -26.33 4.65
N ASP A 127 -5.32 -27.24 5.61
CA ASP A 127 -6.29 -27.26 6.69
C ASP A 127 -6.11 -26.05 7.63
N TYR A 128 -7.06 -25.84 8.55
CA TYR A 128 -7.04 -24.68 9.44
C TYR A 128 -5.82 -24.65 10.36
N ASP A 129 -5.42 -25.81 10.89
CA ASP A 129 -4.29 -25.92 11.82
C ASP A 129 -2.97 -25.70 11.08
N GLN A 130 -2.84 -26.25 9.87
CA GLN A 130 -1.73 -25.98 8.96
C GLN A 130 -1.63 -24.50 8.61
N TRP A 131 -2.74 -23.84 8.27
CA TRP A 131 -2.76 -22.41 7.94
C TRP A 131 -2.25 -21.55 9.08
N ARG A 132 -2.74 -21.80 10.29
CA ARG A 132 -2.29 -21.12 11.50
C ARG A 132 -0.84 -21.41 11.84
N MET A 133 -0.41 -22.66 11.70
CA MET A 133 0.98 -23.07 11.93
C MET A 133 1.95 -22.34 11.00
N ILE A 134 1.60 -22.18 9.72
CA ILE A 134 2.43 -21.43 8.75
C ILE A 134 2.52 -19.97 9.17
N ASP A 135 1.39 -19.33 9.49
CA ASP A 135 1.37 -17.94 9.95
C ASP A 135 2.23 -17.73 11.21
N GLU A 136 2.05 -18.58 12.23
CA GLU A 136 2.82 -18.53 13.48
C GLU A 136 4.32 -18.77 13.25
N TYR A 137 4.69 -19.71 12.38
CA TYR A 137 6.09 -19.98 12.03
C TYR A 137 6.75 -18.78 11.37
N ILE A 138 6.08 -18.15 10.39
CA ILE A 138 6.66 -16.97 9.72
C ILE A 138 6.73 -15.79 10.68
N GLN A 139 5.70 -15.57 11.51
CA GLN A 139 5.76 -14.56 12.56
C GLN A 139 6.97 -14.79 13.49
N GLN A 140 7.19 -16.03 13.94
CA GLN A 140 8.35 -16.36 14.77
C GLN A 140 9.68 -16.15 14.04
N ALA A 141 9.79 -16.58 12.78
CA ALA A 141 11.00 -16.48 11.97
C ALA A 141 11.48 -15.02 11.80
N TYR A 142 10.54 -14.09 11.68
CA TYR A 142 10.83 -12.65 11.55
C TYR A 142 10.67 -11.87 12.87
N GLY A 143 10.45 -12.56 13.99
CA GLY A 143 10.25 -11.95 15.30
C GLY A 143 9.07 -10.96 15.33
N ILE A 144 8.02 -11.22 14.56
CA ILE A 144 6.77 -10.47 14.58
C ILE A 144 6.04 -10.88 15.86
N LYS A 145 6.06 -10.00 16.86
CA LYS A 145 5.40 -10.22 18.14
C LYS A 145 4.52 -9.03 18.48
N GLY A 146 3.46 -9.28 19.25
CA GLY A 146 2.70 -8.20 19.86
C GLY A 146 3.59 -7.44 20.84
N GLU A 147 3.68 -6.12 20.68
CA GLU A 147 4.31 -5.27 21.68
C GLU A 147 3.34 -5.04 22.85
N PRO A 148 3.78 -5.08 24.11
CA PRO A 148 2.93 -4.71 25.22
C PRO A 148 2.50 -3.24 25.08
N ILE A 149 1.32 -2.89 25.61
CA ILE A 149 0.87 -1.49 25.62
C ILE A 149 1.83 -0.68 26.51
N PRO A 150 2.50 0.37 25.98
CA PRO A 150 3.41 1.19 26.77
C PRO A 150 2.60 2.15 27.65
N LEU A 151 2.18 1.67 28.82
CA LEU A 151 1.25 2.39 29.71
C LEU A 151 1.66 3.83 29.98
N VAL A 152 2.94 4.10 30.23
CA VAL A 152 3.45 5.46 30.47
C VAL A 152 3.20 6.37 29.27
N THR A 153 3.63 5.94 28.08
CA THR A 153 3.45 6.68 26.82
C THR A 153 1.97 6.89 26.52
N THR A 154 1.15 5.85 26.64
CA THR A 154 -0.30 5.91 26.42
C THR A 154 -0.97 6.90 27.39
N THR A 155 -0.63 6.86 28.68
CA THR A 155 -1.17 7.80 29.69
C THR A 155 -0.75 9.24 29.39
N GLN A 156 0.50 9.48 29.00
CA GLN A 156 0.98 10.81 28.63
C GLN A 156 0.22 11.35 27.42
N PHE A 157 0.05 10.55 26.37
CA PHE A 157 -0.73 10.93 25.18
C PHE A 157 -2.18 11.23 25.53
N SER A 158 -2.84 10.35 26.29
CA SER A 158 -4.22 10.56 26.74
C SER A 158 -4.36 11.83 27.58
N SER A 159 -3.41 12.12 28.48
CA SER A 159 -3.45 13.33 29.30
C SER A 159 -3.38 14.61 28.48
N ILE A 160 -2.52 14.67 27.46
CA ILE A 160 -2.44 15.84 26.57
C ILE A 160 -3.75 16.01 25.79
N LEU A 161 -4.29 14.91 25.22
CA LEU A 161 -5.55 14.96 24.48
C LEU A 161 -6.73 15.37 25.38
N ASP A 162 -6.82 14.86 26.60
CA ASP A 162 -7.88 15.22 27.54
C ASP A 162 -7.84 16.72 27.84
N ARG A 163 -6.67 17.27 28.17
CA ARG A 163 -6.50 18.72 28.38
C ARG A 163 -6.91 19.53 27.16
N PHE A 164 -6.57 19.07 25.95
CA PHE A 164 -6.91 19.76 24.71
C PHE A 164 -8.42 19.70 24.40
N ILE A 165 -9.03 18.51 24.48
CA ILE A 165 -10.47 18.28 24.25
C ILE A 165 -11.30 19.08 25.27
N ASN A 166 -10.88 19.12 26.53
CA ASN A 166 -11.51 19.89 27.59
C ASN A 166 -11.15 21.39 27.58
N LYS A 167 -10.50 21.87 26.51
CA LYS A 167 -10.15 23.29 26.27
C LYS A 167 -9.27 23.91 27.37
N GLN A 168 -8.51 23.10 28.10
CA GLN A 168 -7.54 23.57 29.10
C GLN A 168 -6.27 24.10 28.44
N ILE A 169 -5.95 23.60 27.24
CA ILE A 169 -4.83 24.04 26.42
C ILE A 169 -5.27 24.36 25.00
N GLY A 170 -4.53 25.23 24.33
CA GLY A 170 -4.71 25.53 22.91
C GLY A 170 -4.11 24.46 21.99
N ARG A 171 -4.37 24.58 20.69
CA ARG A 171 -3.87 23.65 19.66
C ARG A 171 -2.33 23.64 19.59
N ASP A 172 -1.73 24.82 19.54
CA ASP A 172 -0.27 24.97 19.45
C ASP A 172 0.44 24.43 20.70
N GLU A 173 -0.16 24.63 21.88
CA GLU A 173 0.35 24.08 23.14
C GLU A 173 0.24 22.55 23.17
N ALA A 174 -0.86 21.98 22.67
CA ALA A 174 -1.04 20.53 22.59
C ALA A 174 -0.02 19.89 21.63
N GLU A 175 0.18 20.45 20.44
CA GLU A 175 1.20 20.00 19.49
C GLU A 175 2.61 20.05 20.11
N THR A 176 2.95 21.18 20.75
CA THR A 176 4.25 21.37 21.41
C THR A 176 4.44 20.39 22.56
N SER A 177 3.36 20.10 23.30
CA SER A 177 3.38 19.11 24.38
C SER A 177 3.74 17.72 23.86
N PHE A 178 3.15 17.26 22.75
CA PHE A 178 3.51 15.98 22.14
C PHE A 178 4.98 15.94 21.71
N LYS A 179 5.45 16.99 21.03
CA LYS A 179 6.83 17.06 20.51
C LYS A 179 7.90 17.14 21.60
N SER A 180 7.55 17.63 22.78
CA SER A 180 8.48 17.82 23.91
C SER A 180 8.52 16.64 24.89
N LEU A 181 7.68 15.62 24.71
CA LEU A 181 7.70 14.43 25.57
C LEU A 181 9.06 13.71 25.51
N ALA A 182 9.60 13.42 26.69
CA ALA A 182 10.81 12.63 26.84
C ALA A 182 10.52 11.14 26.62
N LEU A 183 10.48 10.73 25.35
CA LEU A 183 10.18 9.35 24.93
C LEU A 183 11.37 8.66 24.26
N PRO A 184 11.39 7.32 24.24
CA PRO A 184 12.24 6.54 23.35
C PRO A 184 11.99 6.84 21.86
N THR A 185 12.94 6.49 20.99
CA THR A 185 12.98 6.90 19.58
C THR A 185 11.71 6.55 18.80
N MET A 186 11.21 5.32 18.89
CA MET A 186 9.99 4.92 18.17
C MET A 186 8.74 5.61 18.70
N GLU A 187 8.61 5.76 20.02
CA GLU A 187 7.47 6.45 20.62
C GLU A 187 7.47 7.95 20.33
N LYS A 188 8.64 8.57 20.14
CA LYS A 188 8.76 9.93 19.61
C LYS A 188 8.21 10.07 18.19
N LYS A 189 8.42 9.07 17.32
CA LYS A 189 7.81 9.05 15.97
C LYS A 189 6.29 9.02 16.07
N ILE A 190 5.73 8.25 17.00
CA ILE A 190 4.28 8.21 17.26
C ILE A 190 3.78 9.54 17.82
N ALA A 191 4.50 10.15 18.78
CA ALA A 191 4.17 11.46 19.30
C ALA A 191 4.17 12.54 18.21
N LYS A 192 5.15 12.51 17.29
CA LYS A 192 5.21 13.38 16.10
C LYS A 192 3.98 13.17 15.21
N ALA A 193 3.62 11.92 14.90
CA ALA A 193 2.45 11.60 14.09
C ALA A 193 1.13 12.09 14.73
N ILE A 194 0.95 11.87 16.03
CA ILE A 194 -0.24 12.37 16.77
C ILE A 194 -0.22 13.90 16.82
N GLY A 195 0.93 14.53 17.08
CA GLY A 195 1.10 15.98 17.06
C GLY A 195 0.69 16.60 15.73
N ASN A 196 1.13 16.03 14.60
CA ASN A 196 0.75 16.49 13.26
C ASN A 196 -0.77 16.42 13.04
N LEU A 197 -1.43 15.36 13.54
CA LEU A 197 -2.90 15.23 13.51
C LEU A 197 -3.57 16.29 14.40
N VAL A 198 -3.05 16.52 15.61
CA VAL A 198 -3.53 17.57 16.53
C VAL A 198 -3.46 18.95 15.88
N SER A 199 -2.47 19.24 15.03
CA SER A 199 -2.36 20.55 14.37
C SER A 199 -3.38 20.76 13.26
N ASN A 200 -3.88 19.70 12.62
CA ASN A 200 -4.60 19.82 11.35
C ASN A 200 -6.04 19.27 11.35
N LEU A 201 -6.37 18.36 12.27
CA LEU A 201 -7.70 17.77 12.32
C LEU A 201 -8.75 18.75 12.84
N PRO A 202 -9.98 18.74 12.29
CA PRO A 202 -11.08 19.50 12.85
C PRO A 202 -11.44 18.97 14.24
N LEU A 203 -12.07 19.81 15.08
CA LEU A 203 -12.50 19.37 16.41
C LEU A 203 -13.56 18.26 16.33
N VAL A 204 -14.47 18.39 15.37
CA VAL A 204 -15.58 17.46 15.09
C VAL A 204 -15.44 16.96 13.66
N ALA A 205 -15.86 15.71 13.40
CA ALA A 205 -15.79 15.11 12.08
C ALA A 205 -16.62 15.89 11.06
N ILE A 206 -16.08 16.05 9.87
CA ILE A 206 -16.79 16.64 8.73
C ILE A 206 -17.59 15.52 8.06
N GLU A 207 -18.89 15.74 7.84
CA GLU A 207 -19.80 14.73 7.28
C GLU A 207 -19.66 14.55 5.76
N GLU A 208 -19.00 15.50 5.09
CA GLU A 208 -18.78 15.45 3.65
C GLU A 208 -17.86 14.30 3.23
N ASN A 209 -18.06 13.82 2.01
CA ASN A 209 -17.22 12.76 1.47
C ASN A 209 -15.83 13.29 1.13
N VAL A 210 -14.82 12.62 1.67
CA VAL A 210 -13.41 12.94 1.42
C VAL A 210 -12.93 12.25 0.13
N ASN A 211 -12.50 13.03 -0.85
CA ASN A 211 -11.88 12.50 -2.08
C ASN A 211 -10.48 11.93 -1.79
N GLU A 212 -9.85 11.27 -2.77
CA GLU A 212 -8.54 10.62 -2.56
C GLU A 212 -7.41 11.62 -2.22
N MET A 213 -7.37 12.77 -2.90
CA MET A 213 -6.34 13.80 -2.67
C MET A 213 -6.46 14.40 -1.26
N GLU A 214 -7.67 14.73 -0.85
CA GLU A 214 -7.94 15.26 0.49
C GLU A 214 -7.68 14.18 1.56
N LEU A 215 -8.06 12.92 1.30
CA LEU A 215 -7.76 11.80 2.18
C LEU A 215 -6.25 11.72 2.44
N CYS A 216 -5.47 11.70 1.36
CA CYS A 216 -4.02 11.62 1.43
C CYS A 216 -3.43 12.81 2.18
N SER A 217 -3.72 14.04 1.75
CA SER A 217 -3.10 15.25 2.31
C SER A 217 -3.56 15.64 3.72
N ARG A 218 -4.84 15.46 4.05
CA ARG A 218 -5.41 15.93 5.34
C ARG A 218 -5.28 14.93 6.48
N TYR A 219 -5.19 13.64 6.18
CA TYR A 219 -5.24 12.58 7.20
C TYR A 219 -4.02 11.66 7.13
N ILE A 220 -3.77 11.07 5.97
CA ILE A 220 -2.79 9.98 5.85
C ILE A 220 -1.36 10.50 5.88
N ASP A 221 -1.08 11.57 5.13
CA ASP A 221 0.24 12.20 5.04
C ASP A 221 0.76 12.60 6.42
N LEU A 222 -0.05 13.32 7.19
CA LEU A 222 0.28 13.77 8.54
C LEU A 222 0.74 12.63 9.46
N PHE A 223 0.03 11.51 9.40
CA PHE A 223 0.32 10.34 10.21
C PHE A 223 1.55 9.60 9.69
N LEU A 224 1.58 9.22 8.40
CA LEU A 224 2.68 8.43 7.83
C LEU A 224 4.00 9.20 7.79
N ALA A 225 3.99 10.48 7.44
CA ALA A 225 5.19 11.32 7.50
C ALA A 225 5.68 11.50 8.94
N GLY A 226 4.77 11.59 9.92
CA GLY A 226 5.15 11.59 11.33
C GLY A 226 5.88 10.32 11.78
N LEU A 227 5.49 9.16 11.22
CA LEU A 227 6.08 7.87 11.53
C LEU A 227 7.39 7.58 10.78
N PHE A 228 7.45 7.89 9.48
CA PHE A 228 8.47 7.35 8.58
C PHE A 228 9.37 8.40 7.94
N ASP A 229 9.01 9.69 8.02
CA ASP A 229 9.86 10.76 7.48
C ASP A 229 10.98 11.09 8.46
N ASP A 230 12.22 10.86 8.01
CA ASP A 230 13.46 11.07 8.75
C ASP A 230 14.56 11.61 7.82
N PRO A 231 14.47 12.89 7.42
CA PRO A 231 15.44 13.51 6.51
C PRO A 231 16.87 13.50 7.04
N ASP A 232 17.05 13.52 8.37
CA ASP A 232 18.38 13.46 9.01
C ASP A 232 19.09 12.13 8.71
N ASN A 233 18.31 11.05 8.57
CA ASN A 233 18.80 9.73 8.13
C ASN A 233 18.56 9.48 6.62
N SER A 234 18.25 10.53 5.87
CA SER A 234 17.99 10.49 4.42
C SER A 234 16.80 9.61 4.02
N ILE A 235 15.82 9.41 4.91
CA ILE A 235 14.60 8.63 4.65
C ILE A 235 13.44 9.57 4.44
N TYR A 236 12.72 9.40 3.34
CA TYR A 236 11.65 10.30 2.93
C TYR A 236 10.36 9.54 2.66
N PHE A 237 9.26 10.00 3.28
CA PHE A 237 7.92 9.61 2.86
C PHE A 237 7.51 10.45 1.65
N ARG A 238 6.96 9.80 0.61
CA ARG A 238 6.69 10.43 -0.69
C ARG A 238 5.38 9.93 -1.29
N TRP A 239 4.53 10.86 -1.71
CA TRP A 239 3.49 10.58 -2.71
C TRP A 239 4.11 10.58 -4.09
N LEU A 240 3.72 9.64 -4.94
CA LEU A 240 4.35 9.39 -6.24
C LEU A 240 3.33 9.55 -7.38
N ASP A 241 3.81 10.10 -8.49
CA ASP A 241 3.19 10.00 -9.81
C ASP A 241 4.22 9.50 -10.84
N GLU A 242 5.16 8.68 -10.37
CA GLU A 242 6.23 8.11 -11.20
C GLU A 242 6.32 6.60 -11.04
N THR A 243 7.02 5.95 -11.98
CA THR A 243 7.29 4.52 -11.90
C THR A 243 8.27 4.21 -10.77
N THR A 244 8.26 2.96 -10.31
CA THR A 244 9.18 2.49 -9.27
C THR A 244 10.64 2.64 -9.67
N LEU A 245 11.54 2.78 -8.69
CA LEU A 245 12.99 2.82 -8.96
C LEU A 245 13.46 1.58 -9.73
N GLU A 246 12.90 0.43 -9.37
CA GLU A 246 13.19 -0.87 -9.99
C GLU A 246 12.72 -0.90 -11.45
N ALA A 247 11.57 -0.31 -11.78
CA ALA A 247 11.05 -0.27 -13.15
C ALA A 247 11.85 0.68 -14.06
N LYS A 248 12.40 1.79 -13.53
CA LYS A 248 13.26 2.71 -14.29
C LYS A 248 14.50 2.02 -14.86
N THR A 249 14.99 0.97 -14.20
CA THR A 249 16.14 0.19 -14.67
C THR A 249 15.79 -0.92 -15.68
N LYS A 250 14.50 -1.24 -15.85
CA LYS A 250 14.04 -2.42 -16.59
C LYS A 250 13.15 -2.11 -17.82
N GLU A 251 12.89 -0.84 -18.15
CA GLU A 251 12.07 -0.37 -19.29
C GLU A 251 10.69 -1.08 -19.49
N ALA A 252 10.10 -1.70 -18.45
CA ALA A 252 9.06 -2.72 -18.66
C ALA A 252 7.67 -2.43 -18.03
N SER A 253 7.46 -1.30 -17.33
CA SER A 253 6.17 -1.07 -16.65
C SER A 253 5.79 0.40 -16.53
N SER A 254 4.60 0.76 -17.01
CA SER A 254 3.98 2.07 -16.78
C SER A 254 3.23 2.18 -15.45
N SER A 255 3.13 1.08 -14.69
CA SER A 255 2.41 1.06 -13.41
C SER A 255 3.17 1.83 -12.33
N ARG A 256 2.43 2.60 -11.53
CA ARG A 256 2.94 3.51 -10.51
C ARG A 256 2.28 3.20 -9.16
N PRO A 257 3.05 3.12 -8.06
CA PRO A 257 2.50 3.17 -6.71
C PRO A 257 2.00 4.58 -6.40
N ASP A 258 1.06 4.70 -5.46
CA ASP A 258 0.59 6.02 -5.00
C ASP A 258 1.59 6.63 -4.00
N LEU A 259 2.29 5.80 -3.21
CA LEU A 259 3.28 6.25 -2.24
C LEU A 259 4.52 5.35 -2.16
N SER A 260 5.61 5.91 -1.63
CA SER A 260 6.81 5.18 -1.23
C SER A 260 7.47 5.82 -0.02
N ILE A 261 8.22 5.01 0.73
CA ILE A 261 9.25 5.49 1.66
C ILE A 261 10.60 5.09 1.06
N THR A 262 11.42 6.09 0.77
CA THR A 262 12.66 5.92 0.01
C THR A 262 13.83 6.56 0.75
N LYS A 263 14.97 5.86 0.79
CA LYS A 263 16.25 6.42 1.21
C LYS A 263 16.97 7.07 0.04
N SER A 264 17.48 8.28 0.23
CA SER A 264 18.36 8.94 -0.73
C SER A 264 19.84 8.60 -0.49
N LEU A 265 20.64 8.73 -1.55
CA LEU A 265 22.10 8.75 -1.50
C LEU A 265 22.57 10.05 -2.15
N GLY A 266 22.87 11.04 -1.31
CA GLY A 266 23.10 12.40 -1.77
C GLY A 266 21.81 12.99 -2.36
N VAL A 267 21.89 13.46 -3.61
CA VAL A 267 20.76 14.09 -4.32
C VAL A 267 19.88 13.10 -5.09
N ASN A 268 20.20 11.80 -5.05
CA ASN A 268 19.49 10.78 -5.83
C ASN A 268 18.73 9.81 -4.93
N TRP A 269 17.56 9.36 -5.40
CA TRP A 269 16.84 8.25 -4.78
C TRP A 269 17.60 6.94 -5.00
N ALA A 270 17.80 6.16 -3.94
CA ALA A 270 18.69 5.00 -3.98
C ALA A 270 18.02 3.70 -3.55
N THR A 271 17.19 3.72 -2.51
CA THR A 271 16.72 2.48 -1.88
C THR A 271 15.27 2.63 -1.44
N THR A 272 14.40 1.75 -1.92
CA THR A 272 12.99 1.75 -1.53
C THR A 272 12.78 0.83 -0.34
N LEU A 273 12.17 1.36 0.72
CA LEU A 273 11.84 0.62 1.94
C LEU A 273 10.38 0.19 1.96
N VAL A 274 9.50 0.98 1.33
CA VAL A 274 8.05 0.79 1.36
C VAL A 274 7.42 1.20 0.03
N TYR A 275 6.40 0.48 -0.39
CA TYR A 275 5.44 0.90 -1.42
C TYR A 275 4.01 0.80 -0.89
N GLY A 276 3.12 1.63 -1.44
CA GLY A 276 1.72 1.54 -1.10
C GLY A 276 0.76 2.13 -2.12
N GLU A 277 -0.52 1.81 -1.89
CA GLU A 277 -1.66 2.29 -2.67
C GLU A 277 -2.69 2.91 -1.73
N ALA A 278 -3.33 3.99 -2.17
CA ALA A 278 -4.37 4.68 -1.45
C ALA A 278 -5.63 4.80 -2.29
N LYS A 279 -6.78 4.54 -1.68
CA LYS A 279 -8.09 4.70 -2.31
C LYS A 279 -9.08 5.34 -1.34
N SER A 280 -9.91 6.26 -1.84
CA SER A 280 -10.97 6.88 -1.03
C SER A 280 -11.98 5.83 -0.48
N ALA A 281 -12.63 6.17 0.63
CA ALA A 281 -13.68 5.35 1.25
C ALA A 281 -14.85 5.06 0.29
N MET A 282 -15.05 5.88 -0.75
CA MET A 282 -16.03 5.62 -1.81
C MET A 282 -15.84 4.27 -2.52
N TYR A 283 -14.60 3.75 -2.51
CA TYR A 283 -14.24 2.48 -3.13
C TYR A 283 -14.20 1.31 -2.14
N SER A 284 -14.54 1.52 -0.86
CA SER A 284 -14.56 0.45 0.18
C SER A 284 -15.37 -0.78 -0.24
N ASN A 285 -16.47 -0.56 -0.96
CA ASN A 285 -17.35 -1.62 -1.47
C ASN A 285 -17.00 -2.07 -2.91
N ASP A 286 -16.01 -1.45 -3.56
CA ASP A 286 -15.45 -1.93 -4.84
C ASP A 286 -14.26 -2.85 -4.54
N HIS A 287 -14.58 -4.05 -4.06
CA HIS A 287 -13.61 -5.08 -3.69
C HIS A 287 -12.65 -5.42 -4.84
N PHE A 288 -13.09 -5.29 -6.09
CA PHE A 288 -12.23 -5.51 -7.26
C PHE A 288 -11.07 -4.52 -7.30
N ILE A 289 -11.34 -3.22 -7.13
CA ILE A 289 -10.29 -2.19 -7.12
C ILE A 289 -9.34 -2.40 -5.93
N ILE A 290 -9.89 -2.73 -4.76
CA ILE A 290 -9.09 -2.97 -3.56
C ILE A 290 -8.13 -4.15 -3.75
N CYS A 291 -8.63 -5.28 -4.26
CA CYS A 291 -7.82 -6.46 -4.54
C CYS A 291 -6.75 -6.17 -5.59
N LYS A 292 -7.11 -5.45 -6.66
CA LYS A 292 -6.17 -5.07 -7.73
C LYS A 292 -5.04 -4.20 -7.18
N ASN A 293 -5.35 -3.26 -6.29
CA ASN A 293 -4.35 -2.43 -5.63
C ASN A 293 -3.45 -3.25 -4.70
N LEU A 294 -3.98 -4.22 -3.96
CA LEU A 294 -3.12 -5.10 -3.14
C LEU A 294 -2.15 -5.92 -4.00
N ILE A 295 -2.59 -6.42 -5.16
CA ILE A 295 -1.70 -7.10 -6.13
C ILE A 295 -0.59 -6.15 -6.61
N LYS A 296 -0.92 -4.88 -6.91
CA LYS A 296 0.10 -3.88 -7.27
C LYS A 296 1.13 -3.72 -6.14
N VAL A 297 0.68 -3.54 -4.90
CA VAL A 297 1.56 -3.39 -3.73
C VAL A 297 2.46 -4.61 -3.57
N ALA A 298 1.89 -5.82 -3.57
CA ALA A 298 2.66 -7.07 -3.45
C ALA A 298 3.73 -7.18 -4.54
N ARG A 299 3.37 -6.82 -5.78
CA ARG A 299 4.29 -6.81 -6.93
C ARG A 299 5.42 -5.80 -6.74
N PHE A 300 5.11 -4.55 -6.39
CA PHE A 300 6.12 -3.50 -6.19
C PHE A 300 7.06 -3.85 -5.04
N SER A 301 6.52 -4.35 -3.93
CA SER A 301 7.31 -4.79 -2.78
C SER A 301 8.20 -5.98 -3.13
N LYS A 302 7.71 -6.92 -3.95
CA LYS A 302 8.50 -8.05 -4.44
C LYS A 302 9.64 -7.58 -5.34
N ASP A 303 9.37 -6.69 -6.30
CA ASP A 303 10.39 -6.11 -7.18
C ASP A 303 11.47 -5.37 -6.38
N ALA A 304 11.07 -4.62 -5.35
CA ALA A 304 11.98 -3.94 -4.43
C ALA A 304 12.85 -4.93 -3.64
N LEU A 305 12.23 -5.96 -3.04
CA LEU A 305 12.93 -6.99 -2.28
C LEU A 305 13.99 -7.67 -3.14
N ASP A 306 13.61 -8.13 -4.33
CA ASP A 306 14.48 -8.88 -5.23
C ASP A 306 15.62 -8.01 -5.79
N SER A 307 15.31 -6.78 -6.20
CA SER A 307 16.29 -5.92 -6.86
C SER A 307 17.31 -5.33 -5.87
N GLN A 308 16.89 -5.12 -4.63
CA GLN A 308 17.72 -4.51 -3.59
C GLN A 308 18.33 -5.54 -2.62
N LEU A 309 17.93 -6.82 -2.73
CA LEU A 309 18.34 -7.95 -1.90
C LEU A 309 18.04 -7.72 -0.40
N PHE A 310 16.77 -7.46 -0.09
CA PHE A 310 16.30 -7.15 1.28
C PHE A 310 15.80 -8.38 2.02
N GLU A 311 15.86 -8.37 3.37
CA GLU A 311 15.22 -9.39 4.21
C GLU A 311 13.70 -9.31 4.13
N GLY A 312 13.17 -8.09 4.07
CA GLY A 312 11.76 -7.82 3.89
C GLY A 312 11.47 -6.41 3.41
N ILE A 313 10.26 -6.19 2.94
CA ILE A 313 9.75 -4.89 2.50
C ILE A 313 8.41 -4.65 3.18
N LEU A 314 8.25 -3.49 3.83
CA LEU A 314 6.95 -3.08 4.35
C LEU A 314 6.07 -2.64 3.17
N ALA A 315 4.79 -2.95 3.26
CA ALA A 315 3.78 -2.66 2.26
C ALA A 315 2.60 -1.96 2.92
N ILE A 316 2.03 -0.96 2.26
CA ILE A 316 0.91 -0.17 2.79
C ILE A 316 -0.28 -0.22 1.85
N GLN A 317 -1.45 -0.53 2.40
CA GLN A 317 -2.73 -0.36 1.72
C GLN A 317 -3.62 0.59 2.51
N ILE A 318 -4.10 1.64 1.87
CA ILE A 318 -4.99 2.64 2.47
C ILE A 318 -6.35 2.59 1.79
N ILE A 319 -7.40 2.37 2.58
CA ILE A 319 -8.80 2.34 2.12
C ILE A 319 -9.61 3.29 3.02
N GLY A 320 -10.00 4.43 2.46
CA GLY A 320 -10.45 5.55 3.28
C GLY A 320 -9.37 5.91 4.31
N ARG A 321 -9.76 6.14 5.55
CA ARG A 321 -8.81 6.42 6.65
C ARG A 321 -8.18 5.18 7.27
N THR A 322 -8.45 3.99 6.74
CA THR A 322 -7.88 2.75 7.31
C THR A 322 -6.59 2.40 6.60
N VAL A 323 -5.50 2.32 7.36
CA VAL A 323 -4.17 1.92 6.90
C VAL A 323 -3.92 0.48 7.34
N VAL A 324 -3.63 -0.39 6.39
CA VAL A 324 -3.16 -1.76 6.67
C VAL A 324 -1.69 -1.84 6.31
N PHE A 325 -0.88 -2.22 7.28
CA PHE A 325 0.55 -2.47 7.12
C PHE A 325 0.77 -3.95 6.92
N TYR A 326 1.58 -4.32 5.93
CA TYR A 326 1.98 -5.69 5.66
C TYR A 326 3.50 -5.78 5.63
N LEU A 327 4.05 -6.94 5.98
CA LEU A 327 5.45 -7.29 5.73
C LEU A 327 5.50 -8.33 4.60
N LEU A 328 6.25 -8.04 3.54
CA LEU A 328 6.60 -9.01 2.51
C LEU A 328 8.01 -9.55 2.77
N THR A 329 8.17 -10.87 2.79
CA THR A 329 9.47 -11.55 2.97
C THR A 329 9.62 -12.73 2.00
N LEU A 330 10.84 -13.29 1.90
CA LEU A 330 11.18 -14.43 1.03
C LEU A 330 11.79 -15.59 1.84
N PRO A 331 10.96 -16.32 2.62
CA PRO A 331 11.44 -17.38 3.51
C PRO A 331 12.06 -18.59 2.78
N ALA A 332 11.62 -18.91 1.57
CA ALA A 332 12.10 -20.06 0.80
C ALA A 332 12.04 -19.79 -0.70
N GLN A 333 12.55 -20.73 -1.50
CA GLN A 333 12.65 -20.53 -2.94
C GLN A 333 11.28 -20.38 -3.60
N SER A 334 11.09 -19.27 -4.30
CA SER A 334 9.84 -18.88 -4.97
C SER A 334 8.63 -18.78 -4.03
N ILE A 335 8.82 -18.57 -2.73
CA ILE A 335 7.73 -18.42 -1.77
C ILE A 335 7.91 -17.09 -1.05
N TYR A 336 7.15 -16.10 -1.50
CA TYR A 336 7.05 -14.82 -0.83
C TYR A 336 5.88 -14.89 0.13
N THR A 337 6.08 -14.49 1.38
CA THR A 337 5.00 -14.40 2.36
C THR A 337 4.66 -12.94 2.61
N MET A 338 3.38 -12.59 2.54
CA MET A 338 2.87 -11.27 2.87
C MET A 338 1.97 -11.38 4.10
N ILE A 339 2.34 -10.76 5.23
CA ILE A 339 1.62 -10.87 6.50
C ILE A 339 1.12 -9.49 6.95
N PRO A 340 -0.17 -9.34 7.32
CA PRO A 340 -0.66 -8.10 7.90
C PRO A 340 -0.07 -7.90 9.31
N LEU A 341 0.62 -6.79 9.50
CA LEU A 341 1.18 -6.39 10.79
C LEU A 341 0.12 -5.69 11.65
N ALA A 342 -0.56 -4.69 11.09
CA ALA A 342 -1.52 -3.89 11.83
C ALA A 342 -2.56 -3.25 10.90
N THR A 343 -3.77 -3.07 11.42
CA THR A 343 -4.83 -2.27 10.80
C THR A 343 -5.16 -1.09 11.70
N ILE A 344 -4.95 0.12 11.19
CA ILE A 344 -5.05 1.37 11.95
C ILE A 344 -6.03 2.31 11.25
N LYS A 345 -7.11 2.69 11.94
CA LYS A 345 -8.06 3.70 11.46
C LYS A 345 -7.60 5.09 11.91
N ILE A 346 -7.21 5.94 10.98
CA ILE A 346 -6.82 7.32 11.26
C ILE A 346 -8.08 8.12 11.65
N PRO A 347 -8.05 8.89 12.75
CA PRO A 347 -9.20 9.67 13.19
C PRO A 347 -9.53 10.79 12.20
N ASP A 348 -10.82 11.12 12.10
CA ASP A 348 -11.34 12.22 11.27
C ASP A 348 -11.40 13.55 12.03
N SER A 349 -11.18 13.52 13.33
CA SER A 349 -11.38 14.66 14.23
C SER A 349 -10.62 14.48 15.53
N ILE A 350 -10.43 15.59 16.25
CA ILE A 350 -9.80 15.58 17.58
C ILE A 350 -10.61 14.74 18.56
N ASN A 351 -11.95 14.77 18.50
CA ASN A 351 -12.81 13.96 19.38
C ASN A 351 -12.60 12.45 19.21
N ASN A 352 -12.24 12.00 18.00
CA ASN A 352 -12.00 10.59 17.70
C ASN A 352 -10.52 10.18 17.86
N LEU A 353 -9.62 11.14 18.04
CA LEU A 353 -8.18 10.92 18.17
C LEU A 353 -7.77 10.04 19.36
N PRO A 354 -8.45 10.06 20.54
CA PRO A 354 -8.15 9.13 21.63
C PRO A 354 -8.18 7.64 21.22
N GLY A 355 -9.01 7.27 20.22
CA GLY A 355 -9.04 5.91 19.69
C GLY A 355 -7.71 5.44 19.11
N LEU A 356 -6.92 6.36 18.54
CA LEU A 356 -5.58 6.07 17.99
C LEU A 356 -4.54 5.82 19.09
N VAL A 357 -4.70 6.41 20.28
CA VAL A 357 -3.78 6.21 21.41
C VAL A 357 -3.80 4.76 21.90
N TYR A 358 -4.94 4.08 21.79
CA TYR A 358 -5.04 2.64 22.08
C TYR A 358 -4.35 1.75 21.03
N LYS A 359 -3.91 2.32 19.91
CA LYS A 359 -3.18 1.63 18.83
C LYS A 359 -1.66 1.83 18.89
N VAL A 360 -1.13 2.46 19.94
CA VAL A 360 0.31 2.72 20.08
C VAL A 360 1.15 1.44 19.99
N SER A 361 0.73 0.34 20.64
CA SER A 361 1.46 -0.94 20.57
C SER A 361 1.44 -1.54 19.15
N ASP A 362 0.32 -1.43 18.44
CA ASP A 362 0.22 -1.85 17.03
C ASP A 362 1.16 -1.03 16.14
N VAL A 363 1.27 0.29 16.36
CA VAL A 363 2.21 1.16 15.64
C VAL A 363 3.67 0.83 15.99
N LEU A 364 3.98 0.60 17.27
CA LEU A 364 5.32 0.21 17.71
C LEU A 364 5.80 -1.06 17.02
N LYS A 365 4.92 -2.07 16.93
CA LYS A 365 5.19 -3.31 16.20
C LYS A 365 5.55 -3.05 14.73
N VAL A 366 4.83 -2.14 14.07
CA VAL A 366 5.14 -1.76 12.68
C VAL A 366 6.49 -1.05 12.58
N LEU A 367 6.80 -0.13 13.50
CA LEU A 367 8.07 0.59 13.52
C LEU A 367 9.27 -0.33 13.82
N ASP A 368 9.13 -1.29 14.75
CA ASP A 368 10.16 -2.31 15.02
C ASP A 368 10.47 -3.12 13.77
N ILE A 369 9.44 -3.64 13.11
CA ILE A 369 9.61 -4.43 11.88
C ILE A 369 10.21 -3.59 10.75
N PHE A 370 9.78 -2.33 10.62
CA PHE A 370 10.37 -1.41 9.66
C PHE A 370 11.88 -1.21 9.90
N GLU A 371 12.30 -0.94 11.13
CA GLU A 371 13.72 -0.69 11.43
C GLU A 371 14.58 -1.96 11.37
N ARG A 372 14.04 -3.11 11.80
CA ARG A 372 14.80 -4.34 11.95
C ARG A 372 14.81 -5.23 10.72
N VAL A 373 13.71 -5.28 9.97
CA VAL A 373 13.51 -6.23 8.85
C VAL A 373 13.56 -5.55 7.49
N CYS A 374 13.19 -4.27 7.37
CA CYS A 374 13.26 -3.55 6.08
C CYS A 374 14.68 -3.05 5.79
N VAL A 375 15.63 -3.98 5.76
CA VAL A 375 17.06 -3.76 5.58
C VAL A 375 17.62 -4.72 4.53
N ARG A 376 18.82 -4.40 4.01
CA ARG A 376 19.55 -5.32 3.15
C ARG A 376 19.83 -6.63 3.87
N ALA A 377 19.69 -7.73 3.14
CA ALA A 377 19.92 -9.05 3.66
C ALA A 377 21.36 -9.22 4.16
N ALA A 378 21.49 -9.90 5.29
CA ALA A 378 22.82 -10.30 5.79
C ALA A 378 23.49 -11.28 4.83
N HIS A 379 22.67 -12.06 4.10
CA HIS A 379 23.10 -13.01 3.08
C HIS A 379 22.39 -12.74 1.74
N PRO A 380 22.83 -11.73 0.97
CA PRO A 380 22.18 -11.33 -0.28
C PRO A 380 22.09 -12.45 -1.33
N GLU A 381 23.06 -13.37 -1.36
CA GLU A 381 23.06 -14.53 -2.26
C GLU A 381 21.89 -15.48 -1.97
N THR A 382 21.44 -15.58 -0.71
CA THR A 382 20.27 -16.37 -0.35
C THR A 382 19.00 -15.78 -0.98
N ILE A 383 18.82 -14.46 -0.90
CA ILE A 383 17.70 -13.76 -1.56
C ILE A 383 17.74 -13.99 -3.07
N LYS A 384 18.92 -13.83 -3.67
CA LYS A 384 19.13 -14.02 -5.11
C LYS A 384 18.87 -15.44 -5.59
N HIS A 385 19.20 -16.45 -4.79
CA HIS A 385 18.91 -17.86 -5.10
C HIS A 385 17.42 -18.19 -4.94
N ARG A 386 16.77 -17.60 -3.94
CA ARG A 386 15.36 -17.87 -3.64
C ARG A 386 14.39 -17.10 -4.53
N CYS A 387 14.80 -15.98 -5.13
CA CYS A 387 13.85 -15.11 -5.82
C CYS A 387 13.23 -15.77 -7.06
N ALA A 388 12.00 -15.38 -7.36
CA ALA A 388 11.31 -15.78 -8.59
C ALA A 388 11.13 -14.57 -9.50
N PRO A 389 11.01 -14.72 -10.82
CA PRO A 389 10.62 -13.60 -11.69
C PRO A 389 9.29 -12.98 -11.25
N THR A 390 9.21 -11.66 -11.21
CA THR A 390 7.95 -10.96 -10.93
C THR A 390 7.04 -10.99 -12.16
N LEU A 391 5.84 -11.54 -12.00
CA LEU A 391 4.84 -11.61 -13.07
C LEU A 391 4.31 -10.20 -13.42
N PRO A 392 4.35 -9.78 -14.70
CA PRO A 392 3.82 -8.48 -15.10
C PRO A 392 2.30 -8.39 -14.88
N MET A 393 1.80 -7.20 -14.55
CA MET A 393 0.36 -6.99 -14.31
C MET A 393 -0.51 -7.37 -15.53
N ALA A 394 0.00 -7.20 -16.75
CA ALA A 394 -0.72 -7.62 -17.96
C ALA A 394 -1.00 -9.13 -17.97
N ASN A 395 -0.03 -9.94 -17.55
CA ASN A 395 -0.15 -11.39 -17.43
C ASN A 395 -1.10 -11.77 -16.28
N ILE A 396 -1.01 -11.10 -15.12
CA ILE A 396 -1.95 -11.35 -14.00
C ILE A 396 -3.40 -11.04 -14.44
N GLN A 397 -3.62 -9.97 -15.22
CA GLN A 397 -4.95 -9.61 -15.76
C GLN A 397 -5.55 -10.66 -16.71
N GLN A 398 -4.74 -11.57 -17.24
CA GLN A 398 -5.25 -12.70 -18.02
C GLN A 398 -5.86 -13.80 -17.13
N LEU A 399 -5.61 -13.78 -15.82
CA LEU A 399 -6.12 -14.76 -14.87
C LEU A 399 -7.51 -14.43 -14.33
N PHE A 400 -7.88 -13.14 -14.30
CA PHE A 400 -9.10 -12.68 -13.65
C PHE A 400 -9.99 -11.81 -14.53
N SER A 401 -11.30 -11.97 -14.36
CA SER A 401 -12.33 -11.25 -15.09
C SER A 401 -12.38 -9.79 -14.62
N GLN A 402 -12.65 -8.88 -15.55
CA GLN A 402 -12.90 -7.47 -15.23
C GLN A 402 -14.32 -7.23 -14.67
N SER A 403 -15.16 -8.27 -14.63
CA SER A 403 -16.49 -8.22 -14.02
C SER A 403 -16.40 -7.84 -12.56
N LYS A 404 -17.10 -6.77 -12.17
CA LYS A 404 -17.21 -6.32 -10.79
C LYS A 404 -18.54 -6.73 -10.19
N ASN A 405 -18.53 -7.22 -8.96
CA ASN A 405 -19.77 -7.40 -8.21
C ASN A 405 -19.56 -7.12 -6.71
N ARG A 406 -20.16 -6.02 -6.23
CA ARG A 406 -20.07 -5.57 -4.83
C ARG A 406 -20.64 -6.56 -3.81
N LYS A 407 -21.45 -7.54 -4.26
CA LYS A 407 -22.01 -8.59 -3.39
C LYS A 407 -21.09 -9.80 -3.25
N ARG A 408 -20.00 -9.89 -4.03
CA ARG A 408 -19.03 -10.98 -3.88
C ARG A 408 -18.27 -10.78 -2.56
N SER A 409 -18.18 -11.86 -1.78
CA SER A 409 -17.33 -11.92 -0.59
C SER A 409 -15.89 -11.65 -0.98
N CYS A 410 -15.17 -10.90 -0.14
CA CYS A 410 -13.76 -10.58 -0.31
C CYS A 410 -13.05 -10.72 1.03
N HIS A 411 -12.01 -11.55 1.11
CA HIS A 411 -11.33 -11.86 2.37
C HIS A 411 -10.55 -10.67 2.95
N ILE A 412 -10.19 -9.70 2.11
CA ILE A 412 -9.55 -8.45 2.54
C ILE A 412 -10.54 -7.30 2.76
N GLN A 413 -11.85 -7.57 2.71
CA GLN A 413 -12.86 -6.55 3.02
C GLN A 413 -12.66 -6.05 4.46
N LEU A 414 -12.59 -4.73 4.60
CA LEU A 414 -12.58 -4.06 5.89
C LEU A 414 -14.03 -3.76 6.29
N TYR A 415 -14.45 -4.25 7.44
CA TYR A 415 -15.76 -3.88 8.00
C TYR A 415 -15.63 -2.49 8.61
N HIS A 416 -16.22 -1.49 7.94
CA HIS A 416 -16.34 -0.15 8.46
C HIS A 416 -17.51 -0.12 9.45
N ASN A 417 -17.20 -0.24 10.74
CA ASN A 417 -18.10 0.22 11.80
C ASN A 417 -18.02 1.74 11.92
#